data_AF-A0A0J7YMJ3-F1
#
_entry.id   AF-A0A0J7YMJ3-F1
#
_cell.length_a   1.000
_cell.length_b   1.000
_cell.length_c   1.000
_cell.angle_alpha   90.00
_cell.angle_beta   90.00
_cell.angle_gamma   90.00
#
_symmetry.space_group_name_H-M   'P 1'
#
loop_
_entity.id
_entity.type
_entity.pdbx_description
1 polymer ?
#
loop_
_entity_poly.entity_id
_entity_poly.type
_entity_poly.pdbx_seq_one_letter_code
_entity_poly.pdbx_strand_id
1 'polypeptide(L)' 'MPIGGALIISCNMVIHYKQKIEFALSLNEFGDQCTSLRVVPTPSKCTPVALDRAVCAALSNDTVLLGACDGEL' A
#
# COMPACT_ATOMS: atom_id res chain seq x y z
N MET A 1 -6.49 11.29 17.52
CA MET A 1 -6.72 9.89 17.93
C MET A 1 -5.86 9.00 17.04
N PRO A 2 -5.20 7.93 17.54
CA PRO A 2 -4.42 7.03 16.69
C PRO A 2 -5.35 6.29 15.70
N ILE A 3 -4.87 6.07 14.46
CA ILE A 3 -5.65 5.42 13.39
C ILE A 3 -6.01 3.97 13.76
N GLY A 4 -5.05 3.27 14.38
CA GLY A 4 -5.14 1.85 14.75
C GLY A 4 -5.18 0.92 13.53
N GLY A 5 -5.09 -0.40 13.76
CA GLY A 5 -5.06 -1.40 12.68
C GLY A 5 -3.65 -1.79 12.26
N ALA A 6 -3.54 -2.49 11.14
CA ALA A 6 -2.27 -2.92 10.55
C ALA A 6 -2.18 -2.45 9.10
N LEU A 7 -1.00 -1.95 8.72
CA LEU A 7 -0.65 -1.70 7.32
C LEU A 7 0.13 -2.92 6.80
N ILE A 8 -0.39 -3.55 5.77
CA ILE A 8 0.20 -4.71 5.11
C ILE A 8 0.75 -4.24 3.77
N ILE A 9 2.05 -4.45 3.57
CA ILE A 9 2.76 -4.09 2.33
C ILE A 9 2.93 -5.39 1.54
N SER A 10 2.33 -5.43 0.36
CA SER A 10 2.50 -6.49 -0.64
C SER A 10 3.26 -5.91 -1.84
N CYS A 11 3.79 -6.77 -2.70
CA CYS A 11 4.58 -6.33 -3.85
C CYS A 11 3.81 -5.36 -4.76
N ASN A 12 2.49 -5.54 -4.91
CA ASN A 12 1.67 -4.77 -5.86
C ASN A 12 0.55 -3.96 -5.19
N MET A 13 0.44 -4.01 -3.86
CA MET A 13 -0.66 -3.38 -3.13
C MET A 13 -0.24 -2.95 -1.73
N VAL A 14 -0.87 -1.89 -1.24
CA VAL A 14 -0.84 -1.50 0.17
C VAL A 14 -2.22 -1.73 0.75
N ILE A 15 -2.31 -2.49 1.83
CA ILE A 15 -3.59 -2.87 2.44
C ILE A 15 -3.64 -2.33 3.86
N HIS A 16 -4.68 -1.55 4.16
CA HIS A 16 -5.01 -1.18 5.53
C HIS A 16 -6.06 -2.13 6.07
N TYR A 17 -5.65 -2.96 7.04
CA TYR A 17 -6.49 -3.94 7.70
C TYR A 17 -6.91 -3.45 9.10
N LYS A 18 -8.22 -3.35 9.30
CA LYS A 18 -8.85 -3.08 10.59
C LYS A 18 -10.00 -4.06 10.78
N GLN A 19 -10.32 -4.44 12.02
CA GLN A 19 -11.28 -5.51 12.37
C GLN A 19 -12.60 -5.58 11.60
N LYS A 20 -13.06 -4.49 10.98
CA LYS A 20 -14.28 -4.41 10.17
C LYS A 20 -14.10 -3.69 8.83
N ILE A 21 -12.89 -3.24 8.51
CA ILE A 21 -12.62 -2.37 7.37
C ILE A 21 -11.31 -2.81 6.73
N GLU A 22 -11.40 -3.20 5.47
CA GLU A 22 -10.25 -3.55 4.63
C GLU A 22 -10.25 -2.62 3.43
N PHE A 23 -9.19 -1.83 3.30
CA PHE A 23 -8.95 -1.01 2.11
C PHE A 23 -7.65 -1.49 1.48
N ALA A 24 -7.69 -1.79 0.18
CA ALA A 24 -6.50 -2.10 -0.59
C ALA A 24 -6.28 -1.01 -1.64
N LEU A 25 -5.06 -0.49 -1.72
CA LEU A 25 -4.60 0.39 -2.79
C LEU A 25 -3.71 -0.42 -3.72
N SER A 26 -4.02 -0.41 -5.00
CA SER A 26 -3.17 -0.97 -6.03
C SER A 26 -2.03 -0.01 -6.39
N LEU A 27 -0.86 -0.58 -6.68
CA LEU A 27 0.34 0.15 -7.09
C LEU A 27 0.67 -0.06 -8.57
N ASN A 28 0.07 -1.06 -9.22
CA ASN A 28 0.28 -1.40 -10.62
C ASN A 28 -0.85 -2.29 -11.16
N GLU A 29 -0.79 -2.63 -12.45
CA GLU A 29 -1.80 -3.46 -13.12
C GLU A 29 -2.00 -4.85 -12.50
N PHE A 30 -1.00 -5.39 -11.78
CA PHE A 30 -1.12 -6.69 -11.11
C PHE A 30 -1.93 -6.57 -9.81
N GLY A 31 -1.84 -5.44 -9.11
CA GLY A 31 -2.70 -5.14 -7.96
C GLY A 31 -4.15 -4.93 -8.39
N ASP A 32 -4.37 -4.31 -9.55
CA ASP A 32 -5.70 -4.04 -10.11
C ASP A 32 -6.46 -5.34 -10.43
N GLN A 33 -5.75 -6.44 -10.67
CA GLN A 33 -6.32 -7.77 -10.96
C GLN A 33 -6.77 -8.53 -9.70
N CYS A 34 -6.52 -8.02 -8.49
CA CYS A 34 -6.91 -8.69 -7.26
C CYS A 34 -8.43 -8.59 -7.02
N THR A 35 -9.12 -9.74 -7.10
CA THR A 35 -10.59 -9.83 -6.98
C THR A 35 -11.07 -10.20 -5.58
N SER A 36 -10.19 -10.66 -4.70
CA SER A 36 -10.53 -11.10 -3.34
C SER A 36 -10.74 -9.94 -2.36
N LEU A 37 -10.20 -8.75 -2.68
CA LEU A 37 -10.27 -7.55 -1.86
C LEU A 37 -10.95 -6.42 -2.62
N ARG A 38 -11.50 -5.45 -1.89
CA ARG A 38 -11.98 -4.19 -2.50
C ARG A 38 -10.79 -3.28 -2.78
N VAL A 39 -10.26 -3.38 -4.00
CA VAL A 39 -9.09 -2.62 -4.45
C VAL A 39 -9.49 -1.26 -5.01
N VAL A 40 -8.80 -0.22 -4.57
CA VAL A 40 -8.75 1.09 -5.23
C VAL A 40 -7.66 1.01 -6.30
N PRO A 41 -8.00 1.20 -7.59
CA PRO A 41 -7.03 1.04 -8.66
C PRO A 41 -5.94 2.09 -8.60
N THR A 42 -4.81 1.79 -9.24
CA THR A 42 -3.64 2.68 -9.28
C THR A 42 -4.05 4.07 -9.81
N PRO A 43 -3.76 5.18 -9.10
CA PRO A 43 -4.10 6.50 -9.59
C PRO A 43 -3.38 6.82 -10.90
N SER A 44 -4.10 7.37 -11.88
CA SER A 44 -3.59 7.62 -13.25
C SER A 44 -2.40 8.59 -13.36
N LYS A 45 -2.05 9.27 -12.27
CA LYS A 45 -0.92 10.21 -12.19
C LYS A 45 0.32 9.62 -11.51
N CYS A 46 0.23 8.38 -11.03
CA CYS A 46 1.33 7.71 -10.35
C CYS A 46 2.04 6.77 -11.33
N THR A 47 3.35 6.78 -11.31
CA THR A 47 4.15 5.75 -11.96
C THR A 47 3.86 4.41 -11.27
N PRO A 48 3.60 3.33 -12.01
CA PRO A 48 3.45 2.01 -11.42
C PRO A 48 4.74 1.58 -10.69
N VAL A 49 4.62 1.10 -9.45
CA VAL A 49 5.76 0.65 -8.63
C VAL A 49 5.49 -0.75 -8.09
N ALA A 50 6.57 -1.49 -7.82
CA ALA A 50 6.53 -2.74 -7.07
C ALA A 50 7.35 -2.61 -5.77
N LEU A 51 6.76 -3.00 -4.63
CA LEU A 51 7.36 -2.88 -3.30
C LEU A 51 8.06 -4.17 -2.85
N ASP A 52 8.71 -4.90 -3.76
CA ASP A 52 9.52 -6.06 -3.36
C ASP A 52 10.70 -5.60 -2.50
N ARG A 53 10.88 -6.23 -1.33
CA ARG A 53 11.88 -5.86 -0.32
C ARG A 53 11.84 -4.38 0.09
N ALA A 54 10.67 -3.77 0.07
CA ALA A 54 10.52 -2.39 0.49
C ALA A 54 10.83 -2.19 1.99
N VAL A 55 11.41 -1.03 2.31
CA VAL A 55 11.63 -0.59 3.69
C VAL A 55 10.48 0.35 4.08
N CYS A 56 10.00 0.26 5.32
CA CYS A 56 8.92 1.09 5.82
C CYS A 56 9.35 1.82 7.10
N ALA A 57 9.04 3.11 7.18
CA ALA A 57 9.23 3.92 8.37
C ALA A 57 7.96 4.74 8.67
N ALA A 58 7.50 4.69 9.92
CA ALA A 58 6.44 5.60 10.37
C ALA A 58 7.05 6.97 10.69
N LEU A 59 6.56 8.03 10.04
CA LEU A 59 7.00 9.40 10.27
C LEU A 59 6.12 10.10 11.32
N SER A 60 4.84 9.74 11.38
CA SER A 60 3.85 10.25 12.33
C SER A 60 2.78 9.18 12.59
N ASN A 61 1.74 9.54 13.34
CA ASN A 61 0.61 8.66 13.61
C ASN A 61 -0.23 8.31 12.37
N ASP A 62 -0.07 9.06 11.28
CA ASP A 62 -0.88 8.98 10.06
C ASP A 62 -0.07 8.93 8.77
N THR A 63 1.25 9.04 8.86
CA THR A 63 2.15 9.10 7.71
C THR A 63 3.21 8.02 7.82
N VAL A 64 3.35 7.26 6.73
CA VAL A 64 4.40 6.26 6.54
C VAL A 64 5.19 6.60 5.28
N LEU A 65 6.49 6.30 5.31
CA LEU A 65 7.37 6.37 4.15
C LEU A 65 7.72 4.94 3.73
N LEU A 66 7.61 4.65 2.43
CA LEU A 66 7.93 3.36 1.84
C LEU A 66 9.07 3.56 0.86
N GLY A 67 10.22 2.96 1.11
CA GLY A 67 11.33 2.93 0.17
C GLY A 67 11.29 1.65 -0.65
N ALA A 68 11.16 1.77 -1.97
CA ALA A 68 11.27 0.65 -2.89
C ALA A 68 12.73 0.19 -3.03
N CYS A 69 12.94 -1.03 -3.56
CA CYS A 69 14.28 -1.62 -3.65
C CYS A 69 15.20 -0.96 -4.69
N ASP A 70 14.63 -0.22 -5.64
CA ASP A 70 15.33 0.60 -6.63
C ASP A 70 15.74 1.98 -6.10
N GLY A 71 15.33 2.32 -4.87
CA GLY A 71 15.64 3.59 -4.21
C GLY A 71 14.59 4.68 -4.40
N GLU A 72 13.44 4.39 -5.03
CA GLU A 72 12.28 5.30 -5.03
C GLU A 72 11.64 5.38 -3.63
N LEU A 73 11.06 6.55 -3.31
CA LEU A 73 10.44 6.88 -2.02
C LEU A 73 8.98 7.35 -2.20
#